data_AF-A8J4T0-F1
#
_entry.id   AF-A8J4T0-F1
#
_cell.length_a   1.000
_cell.length_b   1.000
_cell.length_c   1.000
_cell.angle_alpha   90.00
_cell.angle_beta   90.00
_cell.angle_gamma   90.00
#
_symmetry.space_group_name_H-M   'P 1'
#
loop_
_entity.id
_entity.type
_entity.pdbx_description
1 polymer ?
#
loop_
_entity_poly.entity_id
_entity_poly.type
_entity_poly.pdbx_seq_one_letter_code
_entity_poly.pdbx_strand_id
1 'polypeptide(L)'
;MPKRSQKHASEDDSEVALDEEYEASEDAPSDDDSDYEEQPAKKGKKTPSNKENKPPAKSAKTPSSGAKPQEKVIERLRKSLYSSINAQMVYKKGMKYGSSRVNVEIPNMTPADVEAMLGDKLYGRASKGPKQVSVTTGCSDELEDVMGRAPYKSLRYGAALVLHNDTVKLVYSRETGILKATAACVMLK
;
A
#
# COMPACT_ATOMS: atom_id res chain seq x y z
N MET A 1 -48.35 -39.57 2.96
CA MET A 1 -49.09 -39.21 4.19
C MET A 1 -48.23 -38.23 5.01
N PRO A 2 -48.84 -37.31 5.76
CA PRO A 2 -48.38 -35.92 5.91
C PRO A 2 -47.67 -35.61 7.25
N LYS A 3 -47.30 -34.32 7.43
CA LYS A 3 -47.04 -33.57 8.69
C LYS A 3 -45.58 -33.61 9.19
N ARG A 4 -44.95 -32.54 9.72
CA ARG A 4 -45.38 -31.17 10.09
C ARG A 4 -44.15 -30.39 10.60
N SER A 5 -44.25 -29.08 10.47
CA SER A 5 -43.38 -27.99 10.91
C SER A 5 -42.77 -28.08 12.31
N GLN A 6 -41.64 -27.36 12.49
CA GLN A 6 -41.34 -26.36 13.54
C GLN A 6 -39.98 -25.74 13.14
N LYS A 7 -39.84 -24.47 12.72
CA LYS A 7 -40.14 -23.16 13.34
C LYS A 7 -39.55 -23.04 14.75
N HIS A 8 -38.41 -22.37 14.86
CA HIS A 8 -38.12 -21.47 15.98
C HIS A 8 -37.28 -20.29 15.49
N ALA A 9 -37.91 -19.13 15.58
CA ALA A 9 -37.30 -17.82 15.58
C ALA A 9 -36.80 -17.51 16.99
N SER A 10 -35.73 -16.75 17.09
CA SER A 10 -35.46 -15.88 18.23
C SER A 10 -34.64 -14.71 17.69
N GLU A 11 -35.37 -13.62 17.44
CA GLU A 11 -34.86 -12.26 17.42
C GLU A 11 -34.28 -11.96 18.81
N ASP A 12 -33.08 -11.42 18.87
CA ASP A 12 -32.60 -10.74 20.06
C ASP A 12 -32.25 -9.31 19.66
N ASP A 13 -33.04 -8.45 20.26
CA ASP A 13 -33.21 -7.03 20.07
C ASP A 13 -32.38 -6.36 21.17
N SER A 14 -31.37 -5.59 20.79
CA SER A 14 -30.76 -4.65 21.71
C SER A 14 -30.18 -3.49 20.92
N GLU A 15 -31.09 -2.58 20.56
CA GLU A 15 -30.76 -1.19 20.30
C GLU A 15 -30.06 -0.60 21.54
N VAL A 16 -28.87 -0.05 21.32
CA VAL A 16 -28.23 0.85 22.29
C VAL A 16 -27.86 2.12 21.54
N ALA A 17 -28.79 3.07 21.57
CA ALA A 17 -28.55 4.45 21.21
C ALA A 17 -27.68 5.08 22.30
N LEU A 18 -26.54 5.65 21.91
CA LEU A 18 -25.84 6.63 22.72
C LEU A 18 -25.54 7.84 21.84
N ASP A 19 -26.42 8.82 21.99
CA ASP A 19 -26.19 10.22 21.68
C ASP A 19 -25.09 10.74 22.61
N GLU A 20 -23.99 11.23 22.06
CA GLU A 20 -23.19 12.25 22.72
C GLU A 20 -22.81 13.30 21.68
N GLU A 21 -23.59 14.39 21.70
CA GLU A 21 -23.19 15.70 21.22
C GLU A 21 -21.93 16.14 21.95
N TYR A 22 -20.90 16.57 21.22
CA TYR A 22 -19.83 17.36 21.81
C TYR A 22 -19.64 18.64 21.01
N GLU A 23 -19.86 19.73 21.72
CA GLU A 23 -19.88 21.09 21.23
C GLU A 23 -18.55 21.57 20.67
N ALA A 24 -18.69 22.58 19.83
CA ALA A 24 -17.64 23.38 19.23
C ALA A 24 -16.73 24.07 20.26
N SER A 25 -15.46 24.20 19.92
CA SER A 25 -14.62 25.30 20.39
C SER A 25 -13.90 25.89 19.19
N GLU A 26 -14.39 27.04 18.73
CA GLU A 26 -13.67 27.98 17.88
C GLU A 26 -12.66 28.71 18.75
N ASP A 27 -11.37 28.67 18.39
CA ASP A 27 -10.39 29.68 18.81
C ASP A 27 -9.23 29.70 17.79
N ALA A 28 -9.25 30.72 16.93
CA ALA A 28 -8.06 31.35 16.34
C ALA A 28 -7.38 32.23 17.43
N PRO A 29 -6.19 32.85 17.29
CA PRO A 29 -5.37 33.21 16.10
C PRO A 29 -3.90 32.72 16.30
N SER A 30 -2.82 33.11 15.61
CA SER A 30 -2.40 34.36 15.00
C SER A 30 -1.18 34.15 14.11
N ASP A 31 -1.05 35.03 13.11
CA ASP A 31 0.13 35.28 12.30
C ASP A 31 1.37 35.54 13.15
N ASP A 32 2.49 34.91 12.79
CA ASP A 32 3.83 35.32 13.21
C ASP A 32 4.70 35.39 11.95
N ASP A 33 4.76 36.61 11.42
CA ASP A 33 5.72 37.07 10.42
C ASP A 33 7.11 37.10 11.07
N SER A 34 8.03 36.26 10.59
CA SER A 34 9.46 36.50 10.80
C SER A 34 10.22 36.35 9.49
N ASP A 35 10.31 37.50 8.83
CA ASP A 35 11.29 37.98 7.88
C ASP A 35 12.71 37.38 8.06
N TYR A 36 13.24 36.76 7.00
CA TYR A 36 14.67 36.48 6.88
C TYR A 36 15.09 36.60 5.41
N GLU A 37 15.15 37.84 4.94
CA GLU A 37 15.97 38.25 3.80
C GLU A 37 17.46 38.11 4.15
N GLU A 38 18.18 37.19 3.48
CA GLU A 38 19.57 37.47 3.09
C GLU A 38 20.00 36.59 1.90
N GLN A 39 20.02 37.19 0.69
CA GLN A 39 20.95 36.79 -0.37
C GLN A 39 22.20 37.68 -0.27
N PRO A 40 23.39 37.20 -0.67
CA PRO A 40 23.83 37.53 -2.04
C PRO A 40 24.68 36.49 -2.78
N ALA A 41 24.32 36.32 -4.07
CA ALA A 41 25.17 36.45 -5.26
C ALA A 41 26.42 35.56 -5.57
N LYS A 42 26.28 34.80 -6.68
CA LYS A 42 27.07 34.82 -7.94
C LYS A 42 28.50 34.20 -8.04
N LYS A 43 28.54 33.24 -8.99
CA LYS A 43 29.50 33.00 -10.10
C LYS A 43 30.97 32.63 -9.81
N GLY A 44 31.34 31.44 -10.30
CA GLY A 44 32.72 31.10 -10.69
C GLY A 44 32.78 29.93 -11.67
N LYS A 45 32.74 30.22 -12.98
CA LYS A 45 33.12 29.29 -14.06
C LYS A 45 34.64 29.09 -14.04
N LYS A 46 35.14 27.85 -13.97
CA LYS A 46 36.39 27.43 -14.63
C LYS A 46 36.32 25.96 -15.05
N THR A 47 36.33 25.74 -16.36
CA THR A 47 36.74 24.49 -17.03
C THR A 47 38.24 24.25 -16.84
N PRO A 48 38.69 22.99 -16.94
CA PRO A 48 39.53 22.65 -18.09
C PRO A 48 39.15 21.33 -18.79
N SER A 49 39.13 21.41 -20.13
CA SER A 49 39.47 20.35 -21.10
C SER A 49 41.00 20.12 -21.01
N ASN A 50 41.61 18.94 -21.15
CA ASN A 50 41.49 17.95 -22.21
C ASN A 50 42.30 16.66 -21.88
N LYS A 51 41.86 15.53 -22.46
CA LYS A 51 42.62 14.34 -22.93
C LYS A 51 43.59 13.58 -21.99
N GLU A 52 43.27 12.31 -21.74
CA GLU A 52 44.06 11.21 -22.32
C GLU A 52 43.22 9.93 -22.49
N ASN A 53 43.38 9.30 -23.65
CA ASN A 53 42.60 8.16 -24.14
C ASN A 53 42.98 6.87 -23.39
N LYS A 54 41.99 6.20 -22.77
CA LYS A 54 42.09 4.78 -22.41
C LYS A 54 40.82 4.07 -22.91
N PRO A 55 40.92 3.03 -23.74
CA PRO A 55 39.74 2.35 -24.26
C PRO A 55 39.02 1.66 -23.10
N PRO A 56 37.70 1.86 -22.89
CA PRO A 56 36.97 1.04 -21.97
C PRO A 56 36.86 -0.36 -22.57
N ALA A 57 37.50 -1.32 -21.90
CA ALA A 57 37.27 -2.74 -22.10
C ALA A 57 35.75 -2.99 -22.12
N LYS A 58 35.27 -3.53 -23.24
CA LYS A 58 33.90 -3.99 -23.44
C LYS A 58 33.60 -5.09 -22.41
N SER A 59 33.21 -4.69 -21.20
CA SER A 59 32.41 -5.54 -20.33
C SER A 59 30.99 -5.37 -20.83
N ALA A 60 30.61 -6.24 -21.75
CA ALA A 60 29.26 -6.35 -22.28
C ALA A 60 28.29 -6.56 -21.11
N LYS A 61 27.75 -5.47 -20.60
CA LYS A 61 26.55 -5.49 -19.77
C LYS A 61 25.41 -5.80 -20.73
N THR A 62 25.24 -7.10 -20.99
CA THR A 62 24.05 -7.65 -21.64
C THR A 62 22.83 -7.00 -20.97
N PRO A 63 21.98 -6.25 -21.72
CA PRO A 63 20.69 -5.86 -21.18
C PRO A 63 19.91 -7.15 -20.95
N SER A 64 19.82 -7.52 -19.67
CA SER A 64 19.00 -8.63 -19.21
C SER A 64 17.58 -8.45 -19.74
N SER A 65 17.17 -9.45 -20.51
CA SER A 65 15.80 -9.90 -20.77
C SER A 65 14.79 -8.84 -21.23
N GLY A 66 14.34 -9.00 -22.48
CA GLY A 66 13.09 -8.44 -22.97
C GLY A 66 11.90 -8.95 -22.17
N ALA A 67 11.63 -8.30 -21.04
CA ALA A 67 10.38 -8.45 -20.31
C ALA A 67 9.25 -8.06 -21.26
N LYS A 68 8.28 -8.97 -21.42
CA LYS A 68 7.11 -8.75 -22.28
C LYS A 68 6.43 -7.43 -21.85
N PRO A 69 5.79 -6.67 -22.76
CA PRO A 69 5.16 -5.39 -22.41
C PRO A 69 4.27 -5.47 -21.16
N GLN A 70 3.56 -6.58 -20.96
CA GLN A 70 2.73 -6.84 -19.78
C GLN A 70 3.53 -6.93 -18.47
N GLU A 71 4.70 -7.56 -18.47
CA GLU A 71 5.49 -7.76 -17.25
C GLU A 71 5.96 -6.43 -16.64
N LYS A 72 6.32 -5.46 -17.50
CA LYS A 72 6.64 -4.09 -17.07
C LYS A 72 5.43 -3.36 -16.47
N VAL A 73 4.22 -3.64 -16.95
CA VAL A 73 2.99 -3.08 -16.38
C VAL A 73 2.73 -3.66 -15.00
N ILE A 74 2.85 -4.98 -14.85
CA ILE A 74 2.69 -5.64 -13.54
C ILE A 74 3.71 -5.14 -12.53
N GLU A 75 4.98 -4.99 -12.91
CA GLU A 75 6.00 -4.48 -12.00
C GLU A 75 5.69 -3.05 -11.52
N ARG A 76 5.14 -2.20 -12.40
CA ARG A 76 4.67 -0.86 -12.02
C ARG A 76 3.48 -0.93 -11.06
N LEU A 77 2.54 -1.84 -11.26
CA LEU A 77 1.40 -2.03 -10.38
C LEU A 77 1.83 -2.50 -8.99
N ARG A 78 2.76 -3.45 -8.92
CA ARG A 78 3.38 -3.92 -7.65
C ARG A 78 4.06 -2.77 -6.90
N LYS A 79 4.88 -1.98 -7.61
CA LYS A 79 5.53 -0.78 -7.04
C LYS A 79 4.53 0.26 -6.59
N SER A 80 3.45 0.47 -7.35
CA SER A 80 2.38 1.40 -7.01
C SER A 80 1.64 0.95 -5.74
N LEU A 81 1.30 -0.34 -5.64
CA LEU A 81 0.67 -0.91 -4.45
C LEU A 81 1.55 -0.73 -3.22
N TYR A 82 2.83 -1.11 -3.32
CA TYR A 82 3.82 -0.94 -2.26
C TYR A 82 3.93 0.53 -1.82
N SER A 83 4.08 1.44 -2.79
CA SER A 83 4.22 2.87 -2.53
C SER A 83 2.99 3.44 -1.83
N SER A 84 1.78 3.07 -2.28
CA SER A 84 0.53 3.52 -1.69
C SER A 84 0.34 3.01 -0.26
N ILE A 85 0.66 1.74 0.00
CA ILE A 85 0.60 1.17 1.36
C ILE A 85 1.58 1.90 2.27
N ASN A 86 2.82 2.08 1.81
CA ASN A 86 3.86 2.77 2.59
C ASN A 86 3.51 4.25 2.85
N ALA A 87 2.92 4.94 1.87
CA ALA A 87 2.43 6.30 2.04
C ALA A 87 1.35 6.35 3.13
N GLN A 88 0.38 5.44 3.11
CA GLN A 88 -0.64 5.40 4.16
C GLN A 88 -0.06 5.08 5.53
N MET A 89 0.97 4.24 5.63
CA MET A 89 1.67 4.01 6.91
C MET A 89 2.33 5.28 7.45
N VAL A 90 2.94 6.10 6.58
CA VAL A 90 3.68 7.30 6.97
C VAL A 90 2.74 8.46 7.33
N TYR A 91 1.69 8.68 6.53
CA TYR A 91 0.86 9.87 6.64
C TYR A 91 -0.39 9.68 7.50
N LYS A 92 -0.66 8.47 7.99
CA LYS A 92 -1.82 8.23 8.85
C LYS A 92 -1.64 8.92 10.20
N LYS A 93 -2.35 10.03 10.36
CA LYS A 93 -2.41 10.80 11.61
C LYS A 93 -2.98 9.91 12.71
N GLY A 94 -2.32 9.86 13.87
CA GLY A 94 -2.84 9.17 15.04
C GLY A 94 -2.55 7.67 15.13
N MET A 95 -1.41 7.18 14.64
CA MET A 95 -0.86 5.87 15.06
C MET A 95 -0.43 5.92 16.55
N LYS A 96 -1.38 6.16 17.45
CA LYS A 96 -1.21 6.06 18.90
C LYS A 96 -1.44 4.60 19.27
N TYR A 97 -0.42 3.97 19.88
CA TYR A 97 -0.45 2.66 20.55
C TYR A 97 -1.51 1.66 20.03
N GLY A 98 -1.17 0.87 19.00
CA GLY A 98 -2.05 -0.20 18.52
C GLY A 98 -1.94 -0.47 17.03
N SER A 99 -2.82 -1.35 16.52
CA SER A 99 -2.90 -1.67 15.10
C SER A 99 -3.72 -0.60 14.36
N SER A 100 -3.14 0.02 13.35
CA SER A 100 -3.82 0.96 12.46
C SER A 100 -4.13 0.33 11.10
N ARG A 101 -5.37 0.43 10.63
CA ARG A 101 -5.74 -0.09 9.29
C ARG A 101 -5.26 0.78 8.13
N VAL A 102 -4.72 0.18 7.09
CA VAL A 102 -4.35 0.79 5.82
C VAL A 102 -5.27 0.25 4.75
N ASN A 103 -5.88 1.13 3.95
CA ASN A 103 -6.85 0.81 2.91
C ASN A 103 -6.46 1.51 1.61
N VAL A 104 -5.85 0.77 0.70
CA VAL A 104 -5.40 1.29 -0.60
C VAL A 104 -6.33 0.77 -1.69
N GLU A 105 -6.69 1.64 -2.63
CA GLU A 105 -7.46 1.26 -3.81
C GLU A 105 -6.66 1.53 -5.08
N ILE A 106 -6.61 0.54 -5.97
CA ILE A 106 -5.97 0.65 -7.28
C ILE A 106 -7.08 0.50 -8.33
N PRO A 107 -7.46 1.57 -9.03
CA PRO A 107 -8.46 1.51 -10.09
C PRO A 107 -7.87 0.96 -11.39
N ASN A 108 -8.77 0.62 -12.33
CA ASN A 108 -8.45 0.25 -13.72
C ASN A 108 -7.58 -1.01 -13.88
N MET A 109 -7.74 -2.01 -13.00
CA MET A 109 -7.08 -3.30 -13.16
C MET A 109 -7.95 -4.29 -13.94
N THR A 110 -7.35 -5.00 -14.89
CA THR A 110 -8.00 -6.12 -15.57
C THR A 110 -7.86 -7.41 -14.76
N PRO A 111 -8.74 -8.42 -14.96
CA PRO A 111 -8.61 -9.70 -14.28
C PRO A 111 -7.28 -10.42 -14.57
N ALA A 112 -6.76 -10.26 -15.80
CA ALA A 112 -5.47 -10.81 -16.20
C ALA A 112 -4.30 -10.15 -15.45
N ASP A 113 -4.39 -8.84 -15.20
CA ASP A 113 -3.36 -8.13 -14.42
C ASP A 113 -3.36 -8.58 -12.96
N VAL A 114 -4.53 -8.83 -12.38
CA VAL A 114 -4.66 -9.33 -11.01
C VAL A 114 -4.07 -10.73 -10.88
N GLU A 115 -4.35 -11.62 -11.84
CA GLU A 115 -3.77 -12.96 -11.88
C GLU A 115 -2.24 -12.92 -12.01
N ALA A 116 -1.72 -12.11 -12.94
CA ALA A 116 -0.28 -11.95 -13.12
C ALA A 116 0.41 -11.29 -11.91
N MET A 117 -0.26 -10.34 -11.24
CA MET A 117 0.27 -9.66 -10.06
C MET A 117 0.37 -10.60 -8.87
N LEU A 118 -0.69 -11.38 -8.60
CA LEU A 118 -0.75 -12.35 -7.49
C LEU A 118 0.12 -13.59 -7.74
N GLY A 119 0.28 -13.98 -9.00
CA GLY A 119 0.94 -15.21 -9.39
C GLY A 119 0.10 -16.46 -9.11
N ASP A 120 0.50 -17.58 -9.70
CA ASP A 120 -0.30 -18.80 -9.73
C ASP A 120 -0.62 -19.36 -8.33
N LYS A 121 0.34 -19.26 -7.40
CA LYS A 121 0.20 -19.80 -6.03
C LYS A 121 -0.89 -19.08 -5.23
N LEU A 122 -0.84 -17.75 -5.20
CA LEU A 122 -1.81 -16.95 -4.45
C LEU A 122 -3.15 -16.87 -5.18
N TYR A 123 -3.13 -16.76 -6.51
CA TYR A 123 -4.36 -16.75 -7.29
C TYR A 123 -5.09 -18.10 -7.24
N GLY A 124 -4.37 -19.22 -7.12
CA GLY A 124 -4.95 -20.54 -6.89
C GLY A 124 -5.68 -20.67 -5.55
N ARG A 125 -5.22 -19.95 -4.53
CA ARG A 125 -5.84 -19.91 -3.18
C ARG A 125 -6.90 -18.82 -3.02
N ALA A 126 -7.03 -17.92 -3.99
CA ALA A 126 -8.00 -16.85 -3.94
C ALA A 126 -9.43 -17.39 -3.99
N SER A 127 -10.31 -16.82 -3.19
CA SER A 127 -11.75 -17.04 -3.27
C SER A 127 -12.31 -16.31 -4.50
N LYS A 128 -12.67 -17.08 -5.53
CA LYS A 128 -13.17 -16.57 -6.82
C LYS A 128 -14.71 -16.57 -6.82
N GLY A 129 -15.30 -15.42 -6.54
CA GLY A 129 -16.73 -15.19 -6.71
C GLY A 129 -17.09 -14.67 -8.11
N PRO A 130 -18.38 -14.64 -8.46
CA PRO A 130 -18.83 -14.09 -9.75
C PRO A 130 -18.48 -12.61 -9.90
N LYS A 131 -18.56 -11.84 -8.81
CA LYS A 131 -18.35 -10.38 -8.77
C LYS A 131 -16.98 -9.95 -8.25
N GLN A 132 -16.30 -10.82 -7.51
CA GLN A 132 -15.07 -10.45 -6.80
C GLN A 132 -14.09 -11.60 -6.67
N VAL A 133 -12.80 -11.28 -6.58
CA VAL A 133 -11.72 -12.20 -6.22
C VAL A 133 -11.09 -11.69 -4.94
N SER A 134 -11.02 -12.51 -3.90
CA SER A 134 -10.38 -12.13 -2.63
C SER A 134 -9.28 -13.10 -2.25
N VAL A 135 -8.16 -12.57 -1.77
CA VAL A 135 -7.02 -13.34 -1.28
C VAL A 135 -6.44 -12.63 -0.06
N THR A 136 -5.94 -13.40 0.90
CA THR A 136 -5.23 -12.86 2.07
C THR A 136 -3.86 -13.52 2.12
N THR A 137 -2.81 -12.71 2.19
CA THR A 137 -1.45 -13.23 2.38
C THR A 137 -1.33 -13.78 3.80
N GLY A 138 -0.75 -14.97 3.93
CA GLY A 138 -0.61 -15.67 5.21
C GLY A 138 0.80 -15.58 5.82
N CYS A 139 1.81 -15.21 5.02
CA CYS A 139 3.19 -15.11 5.47
C CYS A 139 3.97 -14.02 4.70
N SER A 140 5.16 -13.68 5.21
CA SER A 140 6.07 -12.71 4.57
C SER A 140 6.48 -13.12 3.16
N ASP A 141 6.72 -14.41 2.89
CA ASP A 141 7.17 -14.86 1.56
C ASP A 141 6.11 -14.58 0.48
N GLU A 142 4.83 -14.81 0.79
CA GLU A 142 3.71 -14.49 -0.10
C GLU A 142 3.58 -12.99 -0.34
N LEU A 143 3.87 -12.19 0.69
CA LEU A 143 3.85 -10.74 0.61
C LEU A 143 4.97 -10.22 -0.29
N GLU A 144 6.16 -10.81 -0.18
CA GLU A 144 7.30 -10.53 -1.04
C GLU A 144 7.08 -10.99 -2.48
N ASP A 145 6.41 -12.10 -2.71
CA ASP A 145 6.03 -12.54 -4.06
C ASP A 145 5.11 -11.51 -4.77
N VAL A 146 4.20 -10.88 -4.02
CA VAL A 146 3.25 -9.89 -4.57
C VAL A 146 3.90 -8.52 -4.73
N MET A 147 4.62 -8.02 -3.72
CA MET A 147 5.12 -6.64 -3.70
C MET A 147 6.62 -6.49 -3.96
N GLY A 148 7.35 -7.61 -4.05
CA GLY A 148 8.81 -7.66 -4.14
C GLY A 148 9.53 -7.44 -2.80
N ARG A 149 8.84 -6.88 -1.81
CA ARG A 149 9.34 -6.62 -0.46
C ARG A 149 8.18 -6.32 0.50
N ALA A 150 8.31 -6.72 1.76
CA ALA A 150 7.40 -6.30 2.82
C ALA A 150 7.48 -4.77 3.07
N PRO A 151 6.34 -4.05 3.17
CA PRO A 151 6.32 -2.64 3.52
C PRO A 151 6.92 -2.37 4.90
N TYR A 152 7.93 -1.51 4.92
CA TYR A 152 8.69 -1.18 6.12
C TYR A 152 9.04 0.30 6.15
N LYS A 153 8.86 0.93 7.32
CA LYS A 153 9.30 2.30 7.56
C LYS A 153 10.01 2.44 8.90
N SER A 154 11.29 2.76 8.85
CA SER A 154 12.05 3.19 10.04
C SER A 154 11.58 4.57 10.51
N LEU A 155 11.39 4.71 11.81
CA LEU A 155 11.05 5.93 12.52
C LEU A 155 12.25 6.41 13.34
N ARG A 156 12.13 7.60 13.93
CA ARG A 156 13.14 8.11 14.88
C ARG A 156 13.19 7.23 16.13
N TYR A 157 14.34 7.27 16.82
CA TYR A 157 14.55 6.59 18.09
C TYR A 157 14.42 5.06 18.03
N GLY A 158 14.76 4.44 16.90
CA GLY A 158 14.80 2.98 16.73
C GLY A 158 13.46 2.31 16.47
N ALA A 159 12.35 3.04 16.52
CA ALA A 159 11.03 2.48 16.22
C ALA A 159 10.87 2.19 14.71
N ALA A 160 9.94 1.29 14.36
CA ALA A 160 9.60 0.97 12.98
C ALA A 160 8.10 0.72 12.80
N LEU A 161 7.56 1.09 11.65
CA LEU A 161 6.22 0.71 11.21
C LEU A 161 6.33 -0.51 10.29
N VAL A 162 5.59 -1.55 10.64
CA VAL A 162 5.49 -2.80 9.88
C VAL A 162 4.04 -3.19 9.69
N LEU A 163 3.77 -4.06 8.71
CA LEU A 163 2.47 -4.72 8.62
C LEU A 163 2.32 -5.73 9.77
N HIS A 164 1.14 -5.77 10.36
CA HIS A 164 0.82 -6.71 11.41
C HIS A 164 0.73 -8.12 10.82
N ASN A 165 1.54 -9.04 11.33
CA ASN A 165 1.66 -10.42 10.88
C ASN A 165 1.98 -10.58 9.37
N ASP A 166 2.50 -9.55 8.71
CA ASP A 166 2.73 -9.53 7.26
C ASP A 166 1.49 -9.87 6.42
N THR A 167 0.31 -9.59 6.97
CA THR A 167 -0.98 -9.92 6.35
C THR A 167 -1.55 -8.73 5.56
N VAL A 168 -1.88 -8.98 4.30
CA VAL A 168 -2.61 -8.06 3.43
C VAL A 168 -3.77 -8.81 2.80
N LYS A 169 -4.96 -8.26 2.97
CA LYS A 169 -6.19 -8.71 2.31
C LYS A 169 -6.37 -7.93 1.01
N LEU A 170 -6.34 -8.64 -0.11
CA LEU A 170 -6.56 -8.11 -1.45
C LEU A 170 -7.96 -8.53 -1.91
N VAL A 171 -8.78 -7.56 -2.31
CA VAL A 171 -10.14 -7.78 -2.81
C VAL A 171 -10.28 -7.05 -4.13
N TYR A 172 -10.38 -7.80 -5.22
CA TYR A 172 -10.63 -7.28 -6.55
C TYR A 172 -12.11 -7.36 -6.88
N SER A 173 -12.72 -6.24 -7.25
CA SER A 173 -14.07 -6.18 -7.79
C SER A 173 -14.03 -6.23 -9.31
N ARG A 174 -14.65 -7.26 -9.90
CA ARG A 174 -14.72 -7.45 -11.36
C ARG A 174 -15.64 -6.43 -12.03
N GLU A 175 -16.65 -5.95 -11.31
CA GLU A 175 -17.61 -4.98 -11.83
C GLU A 175 -17.00 -3.58 -11.94
N THR A 176 -16.22 -3.18 -10.93
CA THR A 176 -15.62 -1.83 -10.88
C THR A 176 -14.19 -1.78 -11.42
N GLY A 177 -13.52 -2.94 -11.60
CA GLY A 177 -12.11 -2.98 -11.98
C GLY A 177 -11.18 -2.41 -10.91
N ILE A 178 -11.61 -2.41 -9.64
CA ILE A 178 -10.84 -1.85 -8.51
C ILE A 178 -10.29 -2.98 -7.67
N LEU A 179 -8.98 -2.95 -7.42
CA LEU A 179 -8.31 -3.78 -6.42
C LEU A 179 -8.18 -2.99 -5.12
N LYS A 180 -8.80 -3.50 -4.05
CA LYS A 180 -8.68 -2.97 -2.69
C LYS A 180 -7.67 -3.79 -1.90
N ALA A 181 -6.70 -3.14 -1.27
CA ALA A 181 -5.74 -3.74 -0.37
C ALA A 181 -5.97 -3.20 1.04
N THR A 182 -6.29 -4.10 1.97
CA THR A 182 -6.51 -3.79 3.38
C THR A 182 -5.47 -4.50 4.22
N ALA A 183 -4.77 -3.76 5.05
CA ALA A 183 -3.77 -4.29 5.97
C ALA A 183 -3.92 -3.64 7.35
N ALA A 184 -3.36 -4.27 8.38
CA ALA A 184 -3.14 -3.64 9.67
C ALA A 184 -1.65 -3.32 9.82
N CYS A 185 -1.32 -2.20 10.43
CA CYS A 185 0.05 -1.75 10.64
C CYS A 185 0.27 -1.52 12.13
N VAL A 186 1.44 -1.93 12.62
CA VAL A 186 1.83 -1.75 14.02
C VAL A 186 3.18 -1.06 14.09
N MET A 187 3.39 -0.34 15.19
CA MET A 187 4.67 0.25 15.53
C MET A 187 5.43 -0.71 16.45
N LEU A 188 6.60 -1.14 16.02
CA LEU A 188 7.56 -1.87 16.83
C LEU A 188 8.58 -0.88 17.41
N LYS A 189 8.99 -1.11 18.66
CA LYS A 189 10.06 -0.38 19.34
C LYS A 189 11.16 -1.35 19.71
#